data_AF-A0A382A679-F1
#
_entry.id   AF-A0A382A679-F1
#
_cell.length_a   1.000
_cell.length_b   1.000
_cell.length_c   1.000
_cell.angle_alpha   90.00
_cell.angle_beta   90.00
_cell.angle_gamma   90.00
#
_symmetry.space_group_name_H-M   'P 1'
#
loop_
_entity.id
_entity.type
_entity.pdbx_description
1 polymer ?
#
loop_
_entity_poly.entity_id
_entity_poly.type
_entity_poly.pdbx_seq_one_letter_code
_entity_poly.pdbx_strand_id
1 'polypeptide(L)'
;MNKFNYLIIVILFSFSACSEDDKVSSGAYIGNLYTSDSQEIPFNLYVLNDGSVEIYNHKEIVDMKKIVYTKDSFLIKSPVFEGYIKAKKSSVGMQGYFFNNSLDRKIKFKAYPGHERFKLKNSSINYNFSGKWKVVFNPGELGEYNAIGMFDQEGYKISGT
;
A
#
# COMPACT_ATOMS: atom_id res chain seq x y z
N MET A 1 -23.76 38.13 -38.95
CA MET A 1 -22.83 37.10 -38.42
C MET A 1 -23.45 35.73 -38.64
N ASN A 2 -22.84 34.93 -39.51
CA ASN A 2 -23.45 33.72 -40.05
C ASN A 2 -23.56 32.63 -38.97
N LYS A 3 -24.63 31.83 -38.99
CA LYS A 3 -24.82 30.65 -38.11
C LYS A 3 -23.59 29.71 -38.11
N PHE A 4 -22.81 29.76 -39.18
CA PHE A 4 -21.53 29.05 -39.34
C PHE A 4 -20.43 29.48 -38.34
N ASN A 5 -20.39 30.76 -37.95
CA ASN A 5 -19.39 31.26 -36.99
C ASN A 5 -19.67 30.80 -35.56
N TYR A 6 -20.92 30.52 -35.20
CA TYR A 6 -21.27 29.93 -33.89
C TYR A 6 -20.83 28.47 -33.77
N LEU A 7 -20.86 27.71 -34.88
CA LEU A 7 -20.43 26.31 -34.89
C LEU A 7 -18.92 26.17 -34.61
N ILE A 8 -18.12 27.12 -35.13
CA ILE A 8 -16.66 27.14 -34.92
C ILE A 8 -16.28 27.46 -33.46
N ILE A 9 -17.05 28.32 -32.78
CA ILE A 9 -16.80 28.70 -31.37
C ILE A 9 -17.13 27.55 -30.41
N VAL A 10 -18.16 26.75 -30.70
CA VAL A 10 -18.54 25.56 -29.91
C VAL A 10 -17.50 24.44 -30.04
N ILE A 11 -16.91 24.27 -31.23
CA ILE A 11 -15.85 23.28 -31.46
C ILE A 11 -14.55 23.68 -30.75
N LEU A 12 -14.21 24.97 -30.67
CA LEU A 12 -13.01 25.43 -29.95
C LEU A 12 -13.09 25.24 -28.42
N PHE A 13 -14.29 25.29 -27.83
CA PHE A 13 -14.48 25.04 -26.39
C PHE A 13 -14.42 23.55 -25.99
N SER A 14 -14.36 22.63 -26.96
CA SER A 14 -14.39 21.18 -26.73
C SER A 14 -13.02 20.55 -26.44
N PHE A 15 -11.92 21.30 -26.60
CA PHE A 15 -10.56 20.76 -26.53
C PHE A 15 -9.76 21.15 -25.28
N SER A 16 -10.39 21.72 -24.26
CA SER A 16 -9.76 21.84 -22.94
C SER A 16 -9.78 20.50 -22.20
N ALA A 17 -9.09 19.50 -22.76
CA ALA A 17 -8.72 18.31 -22.03
C ALA A 17 -7.62 18.70 -21.04
N CYS A 18 -8.02 19.01 -19.81
CA CYS A 18 -7.09 19.14 -18.71
C CYS A 18 -6.39 17.79 -18.54
N SER A 19 -5.12 17.70 -18.94
CA SER A 19 -4.30 16.53 -18.64
C SER A 19 -4.00 16.56 -17.15
N GLU A 20 -4.81 15.88 -16.35
CA GLU A 20 -4.43 15.60 -14.97
C GLU A 20 -3.09 14.84 -14.99
N ASP A 21 -2.14 15.27 -14.15
CA ASP A 21 -0.90 14.52 -13.99
C ASP A 21 -1.25 13.16 -13.37
N ASP A 22 -1.32 12.12 -14.19
CA ASP A 22 -1.67 10.76 -13.79
C ASP A 22 -0.61 10.09 -12.90
N LYS A 23 0.50 10.79 -12.59
CA LYS A 23 1.57 10.26 -11.73
C LYS A 23 1.24 10.32 -10.25
N VAL A 24 1.53 9.22 -9.56
CA VAL A 24 1.42 9.17 -8.09
C VAL A 24 2.36 10.21 -7.50
N SER A 25 1.84 11.07 -6.65
CA SER A 25 2.63 12.10 -5.98
C SER A 25 3.67 11.45 -5.06
N SER A 26 4.85 12.05 -4.97
CA SER A 26 5.83 11.69 -3.96
C SER A 26 5.28 11.94 -2.56
N GLY A 27 5.63 11.08 -1.60
CA GLY A 27 5.21 11.22 -0.21
C GLY A 27 4.95 9.90 0.47
N ALA A 28 4.48 10.01 1.72
CA ALA A 28 4.16 8.86 2.56
C ALA A 28 2.73 8.39 2.36
N TYR A 29 2.58 7.07 2.30
CA TYR A 29 1.32 6.38 2.19
C TYR A 29 1.27 5.22 3.20
N ILE A 30 0.07 4.92 3.67
CA ILE A 30 -0.22 3.69 4.40
C ILE A 30 -0.85 2.72 3.42
N GLY A 31 -0.06 1.73 3.00
CA GLY A 31 -0.49 0.61 2.18
C GLY A 31 -1.18 -0.45 3.03
N ASN A 32 -2.16 -1.14 2.44
CA ASN A 32 -2.90 -2.23 3.07
C ASN A 32 -3.03 -3.36 2.06
N LEU A 33 -2.57 -4.55 2.47
CA LEU A 33 -3.03 -5.80 1.88
C LEU A 33 -4.24 -6.30 2.66
N TYR A 34 -5.13 -7.02 1.99
CA TYR A 34 -6.33 -7.55 2.63
C TYR A 34 -6.33 -9.08 2.60
N THR A 35 -6.52 -9.71 3.75
CA THR A 35 -6.74 -11.15 3.86
C THR A 35 -8.06 -11.56 3.20
N SER A 36 -8.29 -12.87 3.07
CA SER A 36 -9.54 -13.41 2.52
C SER A 36 -10.78 -13.01 3.32
N ASP A 37 -10.64 -12.85 4.64
CA ASP A 37 -11.67 -12.36 5.56
C ASP A 37 -11.64 -10.83 5.72
N SER A 38 -10.96 -10.12 4.82
CA SER A 38 -10.92 -8.65 4.73
C SER A 38 -10.24 -7.93 5.90
N GLN A 39 -9.41 -8.61 6.69
CA GLN A 39 -8.54 -7.96 7.67
C GLN A 39 -7.43 -7.19 6.95
N GLU A 40 -7.09 -6.02 7.50
CA GLU A 40 -6.05 -5.16 6.95
C GLU A 40 -4.67 -5.59 7.47
N ILE A 41 -3.72 -5.71 6.55
CA ILE A 41 -2.29 -5.87 6.84
C ILE A 41 -1.61 -4.56 6.42
N PRO A 42 -1.47 -3.59 7.35
CA PRO A 42 -0.98 -2.27 7.01
C PRO A 42 0.56 -2.23 6.95
N PHE A 43 1.10 -1.46 6.02
CA PHE A 43 2.53 -1.20 5.86
C PHE A 43 2.78 0.23 5.42
N ASN A 44 3.97 0.72 5.77
CA ASN A 44 4.40 2.05 5.36
C ASN A 44 5.00 1.99 3.97
N LEU A 45 4.54 2.86 3.08
CA LEU A 45 4.99 2.96 1.69
C LEU A 45 5.39 4.42 1.43
N TYR A 46 6.58 4.64 0.88
CA TYR A 46 7.06 5.96 0.51
C TYR A 46 7.32 6.00 -0.98
N VAL A 47 6.70 6.96 -1.67
CA VAL A 47 7.02 7.27 -3.08
C VAL A 47 8.07 8.37 -3.07
N LEU A 48 9.26 8.07 -3.57
CA LEU A 48 10.38 9.01 -3.61
C LEU A 48 10.25 9.97 -4.80
N ASN A 49 10.99 11.08 -4.75
CA ASN A 49 10.93 12.13 -5.78
C ASN A 49 11.36 11.63 -7.17
N ASP A 50 12.20 10.61 -7.23
CA ASP A 50 12.66 10.02 -8.49
C ASP A 50 11.71 8.94 -9.05
N GLY A 51 10.59 8.70 -8.36
CA GLY A 51 9.55 7.73 -8.69
C GLY A 51 9.80 6.31 -8.18
N SER A 52 10.90 6.05 -7.47
CA SER A 52 11.10 4.77 -6.76
C SER A 52 10.22 4.68 -5.51
N VAL A 53 10.08 3.47 -4.96
CA VAL A 53 9.20 3.20 -3.82
C VAL A 53 9.95 2.43 -2.76
N GLU A 54 9.79 2.82 -1.51
CA GLU A 54 10.31 2.09 -0.35
C GLU A 54 9.13 1.57 0.48
N ILE A 55 9.20 0.31 0.90
CA ILE A 55 8.24 -0.29 1.83
C ILE A 55 8.95 -0.58 3.15
N TYR A 56 8.40 -0.06 4.25
CA TYR A 56 8.99 -0.20 5.57
C TYR A 56 8.20 -1.20 6.41
N ASN A 57 8.92 -2.17 6.96
CA ASN A 57 8.42 -3.08 7.98
C ASN A 57 9.37 -3.14 9.18
N HIS A 58 9.10 -2.31 10.18
CA HIS A 58 9.98 -2.13 11.34
C HIS A 58 11.39 -1.69 10.91
N LYS A 59 12.41 -2.55 11.06
CA LYS A 59 13.81 -2.28 10.68
C LYS A 59 14.11 -2.66 9.23
N GLU A 60 13.21 -3.42 8.60
CA GLU A 60 13.36 -3.84 7.21
C GLU A 60 12.85 -2.75 6.28
N ILE A 61 13.65 -2.47 5.24
CA ILE A 61 13.29 -1.60 4.12
C ILE A 61 13.35 -2.47 2.87
N VAL A 62 12.24 -2.50 2.14
CA VAL A 62 12.13 -3.21 0.86
C VAL A 62 12.14 -2.16 -0.25
N ASP A 63 13.28 -2.07 -0.94
CA ASP A 63 13.46 -1.18 -2.08
C ASP A 63 12.74 -1.72 -3.31
N MET A 64 11.91 -0.88 -3.91
CA MET A 64 11.17 -1.18 -5.14
C MET A 64 11.69 -0.31 -6.28
N LYS A 65 11.56 -0.83 -7.49
CA LYS A 65 11.88 -0.09 -8.72
C LYS A 65 10.97 1.11 -8.90
N LYS A 66 11.39 2.02 -9.79
CA LYS A 66 10.58 3.15 -10.25
C LYS A 66 9.21 2.69 -10.74
N ILE A 67 8.17 3.45 -10.38
CA ILE A 67 6.80 3.19 -10.79
C ILE A 67 6.73 3.18 -12.33
N VAL A 68 6.21 2.09 -12.88
CA VAL A 68 5.99 1.96 -14.32
C VAL A 68 4.53 2.28 -14.63
N TYR A 69 4.29 3.44 -15.23
CA TYR A 69 2.95 3.88 -15.63
C TYR A 69 2.52 3.23 -16.95
N THR A 70 1.25 2.86 -17.00
CA THR A 70 0.52 2.42 -18.19
C THR A 70 -0.76 3.24 -18.28
N LYS A 71 -1.55 3.09 -19.35
CA LYS A 71 -2.69 3.98 -19.66
C LYS A 71 -3.57 4.33 -18.46
N ASP A 72 -4.08 3.33 -17.75
CA ASP A 72 -5.06 3.51 -16.66
C ASP A 72 -4.58 2.97 -15.30
N SER A 73 -3.34 2.48 -15.25
CA SER A 73 -2.76 1.81 -14.09
C SER A 73 -1.24 1.89 -14.09
N PHE A 74 -0.62 1.55 -12.98
CA PHE A 74 0.82 1.52 -12.81
C PHE A 74 1.26 0.28 -12.04
N LEU A 75 2.56 -0.01 -12.13
CA LEU A 75 3.20 -1.15 -11.50
C LEU A 75 4.28 -0.70 -10.52
N ILE A 76 4.28 -1.29 -9.31
CA ILE A 76 5.36 -1.21 -8.33
C ILE A 76 5.96 -2.61 -8.22
N LYS A 77 7.24 -2.77 -8.54
CA LYS A 77 7.91 -4.08 -8.63
C LYS A 77 9.16 -4.11 -7.79
N SER A 78 9.41 -5.22 -7.11
CA SER A 78 10.71 -5.45 -6.48
C SER A 78 11.76 -5.78 -7.55
N PRO A 79 13.04 -5.42 -7.34
CA PRO A 79 14.15 -5.93 -8.15
C PRO A 79 14.45 -7.42 -7.89
N VAL A 80 14.09 -7.95 -6.72
CA VAL A 80 14.48 -9.30 -6.27
C VAL A 80 13.28 -10.22 -6.16
N PHE A 81 12.16 -9.74 -5.60
CA PHE A 81 10.97 -10.54 -5.39
C PHE A 81 10.08 -10.57 -6.65
N GLU A 82 9.48 -11.71 -6.91
CA GLU A 82 8.52 -11.88 -8.01
C GLU A 82 7.24 -11.05 -7.80
N GLY A 83 6.88 -10.81 -6.54
CA GLY A 83 5.67 -10.10 -6.17
C GLY A 83 5.65 -8.66 -6.68
N TYR A 84 4.50 -8.21 -7.17
CA TYR A 84 4.31 -6.83 -7.63
C TYR A 84 2.92 -6.30 -7.33
N ILE A 85 2.81 -4.98 -7.22
CA ILE A 85 1.54 -4.27 -7.09
C ILE A 85 1.17 -3.72 -8.47
N LYS A 86 -0.06 -4.01 -8.92
CA LYS A 86 -0.71 -3.31 -10.03
C LYS A 86 -1.88 -2.51 -9.48
N ALA A 87 -1.82 -1.20 -9.61
CA ALA A 87 -2.79 -0.29 -9.03
C ALA A 87 -3.10 0.87 -9.95
N LYS A 88 -4.14 1.61 -9.62
CA LYS A 88 -4.48 2.89 -10.24
C LYS A 88 -4.75 3.93 -9.16
N LYS A 89 -4.70 5.21 -9.53
CA LYS A 89 -5.15 6.28 -8.65
C LYS A 89 -6.63 6.10 -8.31
N SER A 90 -6.99 6.52 -7.10
CA SER A 90 -8.36 6.67 -6.64
C SER A 90 -8.52 8.04 -6.00
N SER A 91 -9.75 8.43 -5.70
CA SER A 91 -10.06 9.69 -5.02
C SER A 91 -9.39 9.86 -3.65
N VAL A 92 -8.94 8.76 -3.04
CA VAL A 92 -8.34 8.73 -1.68
C VAL A 92 -6.90 8.20 -1.66
N GLY A 93 -6.29 7.98 -2.84
CA GLY A 93 -4.93 7.48 -2.96
C GLY A 93 -4.77 6.48 -4.11
N MET A 94 -4.55 5.21 -3.78
CA MET A 94 -4.28 4.14 -4.73
C MET A 94 -5.13 2.91 -4.43
N GLN A 95 -5.57 2.20 -5.47
CA GLN A 95 -6.27 0.92 -5.32
C GLN A 95 -5.89 -0.07 -6.41
N GLY A 96 -5.84 -1.35 -6.06
CA GLY A 96 -5.46 -2.40 -6.99
C GLY A 96 -5.27 -3.73 -6.30
N TYR A 97 -4.25 -4.46 -6.76
CA TYR A 97 -3.92 -5.78 -6.23
C TYR A 97 -2.41 -5.99 -6.20
N PHE A 98 -1.95 -6.70 -5.17
CA PHE A 98 -0.68 -7.39 -5.14
C PHE A 98 -0.82 -8.76 -5.83
N PHE A 99 0.14 -9.10 -6.67
CA PHE A 99 0.21 -10.36 -7.41
C PHE A 99 1.51 -11.09 -7.08
N ASN A 100 1.42 -12.41 -6.95
CA ASN A 100 2.55 -13.33 -7.01
C ASN A 100 2.10 -14.53 -7.86
N ASN A 101 2.70 -14.68 -9.05
CA ASN A 101 2.21 -15.63 -10.05
C ASN A 101 2.61 -17.06 -9.71
N SER A 102 3.83 -17.29 -9.21
CA SER A 102 4.29 -18.63 -8.80
C SER A 102 3.47 -19.22 -7.66
N LEU A 103 2.87 -18.37 -6.81
CA LEU A 103 1.97 -18.81 -5.73
C LEU A 103 0.48 -18.70 -6.09
N ASP A 104 0.15 -18.40 -7.35
CA ASP A 104 -1.21 -18.09 -7.83
C ASP A 104 -2.00 -17.16 -6.88
N ARG A 105 -1.32 -16.12 -6.40
CA ARG A 105 -1.82 -15.26 -5.34
C ARG A 105 -2.18 -13.88 -5.85
N LYS A 106 -3.42 -13.48 -5.60
CA LYS A 106 -3.94 -12.14 -5.87
C LYS A 106 -4.56 -11.56 -4.61
N ILE A 107 -3.89 -10.58 -4.00
CA ILE A 107 -4.33 -9.93 -2.77
C ILE A 107 -4.78 -8.51 -3.08
N LYS A 108 -5.94 -8.09 -2.58
CA LYS A 108 -6.40 -6.71 -2.72
C LYS A 108 -5.42 -5.74 -2.06
N PHE A 109 -5.18 -4.62 -2.72
CA PHE A 109 -4.28 -3.57 -2.25
C PHE A 109 -5.01 -2.22 -2.25
N LYS A 110 -4.82 -1.45 -1.18
CA LYS A 110 -5.16 -0.02 -1.13
C LYS A 110 -4.02 0.74 -0.47
N ALA A 111 -3.82 1.99 -0.86
CA ALA A 111 -2.96 2.90 -0.13
C ALA A 111 -3.56 4.30 -0.07
N TYR A 112 -3.37 4.99 1.04
CA TYR A 112 -3.84 6.36 1.26
C TYR A 112 -2.72 7.21 1.88
N PRO A 113 -2.69 8.53 1.67
CA PRO A 113 -1.65 9.40 2.24
C PRO A 113 -1.57 9.26 3.76
N GLY A 114 -0.37 9.11 4.31
CA GLY A 114 -0.16 9.00 5.76
C GLY A 114 1.18 8.38 6.16
N HIS A 115 1.58 8.62 7.42
CA HIS A 115 2.86 8.17 7.98
C HIS A 115 2.72 7.09 9.06
N GLU A 116 1.69 7.16 9.91
CA GLU A 116 1.56 6.24 11.05
C GLU A 116 0.51 5.17 10.76
N ARG A 117 0.97 3.94 10.50
CA ARG A 117 0.10 2.80 10.20
C ARG A 117 -0.66 2.25 11.41
N PHE A 118 -0.22 2.58 12.63
CA PHE A 118 -0.91 2.24 13.87
C PHE A 118 -1.12 3.51 14.70
N LYS A 119 -2.38 3.91 14.88
CA LYS A 119 -2.73 5.07 15.70
C LYS A 119 -2.99 4.63 17.14
N LEU A 120 -2.25 5.20 18.09
CA LEU A 120 -2.51 4.99 19.52
C LEU A 120 -3.78 5.75 19.92
N LYS A 121 -4.80 5.02 20.40
CA LYS A 121 -6.05 5.62 20.89
C LYS A 121 -5.97 6.06 22.35
N ASN A 122 -5.18 5.37 23.16
CA ASN A 122 -5.00 5.67 24.57
C ASN A 122 -3.60 5.25 25.02
N SER A 123 -2.83 6.17 25.59
CA SER A 123 -1.49 5.95 26.09
C SER A 123 -1.46 5.72 27.61
N SER A 124 -2.58 5.68 28.33
CA SER A 124 -2.54 5.65 29.80
C SER A 124 -2.25 4.27 30.42
N ILE A 125 -2.10 3.22 29.62
CA ILE A 125 -1.93 1.84 30.12
C ILE A 125 -0.56 1.31 29.69
N ASN A 126 0.26 0.91 30.67
CA ASN A 126 1.61 0.38 30.46
C ASN A 126 1.68 -1.07 30.97
N TYR A 127 1.21 -2.01 30.16
CA TYR A 127 1.54 -3.44 30.32
C TYR A 127 2.89 -3.70 29.66
N ASN A 128 3.68 -4.63 30.20
CA ASN A 128 4.93 -5.07 29.59
C ASN A 128 4.68 -6.35 28.77
N PHE A 129 4.82 -6.26 27.45
CA PHE A 129 4.68 -7.38 26.51
C PHE A 129 6.03 -7.98 26.08
N SER A 130 7.14 -7.45 26.56
CA SER A 130 8.47 -7.94 26.20
C SER A 130 8.67 -9.39 26.64
N GLY A 131 9.30 -10.20 25.79
CA GLY A 131 9.64 -11.59 26.10
C GLY A 131 9.22 -12.58 25.01
N LYS A 132 9.27 -13.86 25.38
CA LYS A 132 8.92 -14.98 24.52
C LYS A 132 7.48 -15.43 24.80
N TRP A 133 6.69 -15.55 23.74
CA TRP A 133 5.30 -15.96 23.81
C TRP A 133 5.10 -17.24 23.00
N LYS A 134 4.32 -18.18 23.55
CA LYS A 134 3.86 -19.33 22.79
C LYS A 134 2.81 -18.88 21.80
N VAL A 135 3.03 -19.18 20.52
CA VAL A 135 2.06 -18.96 19.44
C VAL A 135 1.63 -20.32 18.92
N VAL A 136 0.33 -20.51 18.74
CA VAL A 136 -0.23 -21.72 18.14
C VAL A 136 -0.95 -21.28 16.86
N PHE A 137 -0.44 -21.75 15.72
CA PHE A 137 -1.09 -21.55 14.43
C PHE A 137 -2.10 -22.66 14.20
N ASN A 138 -3.24 -22.32 13.61
CA ASN A 138 -4.36 -23.24 13.33
C ASN A 138 -4.79 -24.08 14.56
N PRO A 139 -5.05 -23.44 15.72
CA PRO A 139 -5.36 -24.17 16.94
C PRO A 139 -6.63 -25.01 16.78
N GLY A 140 -6.52 -26.32 17.02
CA GLY A 140 -7.62 -27.27 16.90
C GLY A 140 -7.96 -27.69 15.46
N GLU A 141 -7.15 -27.31 14.46
CA GLU A 141 -7.38 -27.62 13.04
C GLU A 141 -6.24 -28.44 12.42
N LEU A 142 -6.48 -28.99 11.22
CA LEU A 142 -5.43 -29.69 10.46
C LEU A 142 -4.30 -28.71 10.12
N GLY A 143 -3.07 -29.05 10.50
CA GLY A 143 -1.92 -28.16 10.33
C GLY A 143 -1.67 -27.26 11.53
N GLU A 144 -2.15 -27.63 12.73
CA GLU A 144 -1.71 -27.00 13.98
C GLU A 144 -0.19 -27.11 14.14
N TYR A 145 0.46 -25.99 14.45
CA TYR A 145 1.87 -25.99 14.85
C TYR A 145 2.21 -24.89 15.85
N ASN A 146 3.22 -25.17 16.67
CA ASN A 146 3.72 -24.23 17.68
C ASN A 146 4.83 -23.36 17.10
N ALA A 147 4.85 -22.10 17.50
CA ALA A 147 5.90 -21.15 17.24
C ALA A 147 6.19 -20.32 18.51
N ILE A 148 7.27 -19.54 18.46
CA ILE A 148 7.66 -18.62 19.53
C ILE A 148 7.62 -17.21 18.94
N GLY A 149 6.77 -16.35 19.50
CA GLY A 149 6.81 -14.91 19.26
C GLY A 149 7.84 -14.27 20.18
N MET A 150 8.70 -13.42 19.65
CA MET A 150 9.70 -12.66 20.40
C MET A 150 9.38 -11.17 20.29
N PHE A 151 8.95 -10.57 21.41
CA PHE A 151 8.57 -9.17 21.44
C PHE A 151 9.49 -8.34 22.34
N ASP A 152 9.70 -7.10 21.93
CA ASP A 152 10.42 -6.06 22.65
C ASP A 152 9.56 -4.79 22.68
N GLN A 153 9.51 -4.15 23.84
CA GLN A 153 8.66 -2.99 24.07
C GLN A 153 9.46 -1.80 24.63
N GLU A 154 9.41 -0.70 23.88
CA GLU A 154 9.93 0.61 24.28
C GLU A 154 8.75 1.59 24.46
N GLY A 155 8.32 1.80 25.70
CA GLY A 155 7.13 2.61 25.98
C GLY A 155 5.86 1.99 25.38
N TYR A 156 5.20 2.71 24.46
CA TYR A 156 4.00 2.20 23.74
C TYR A 156 4.33 1.47 22.43
N LYS A 157 5.60 1.43 22.05
CA LYS A 157 6.04 0.81 20.81
C LYS A 157 6.43 -0.63 21.07
N ILE A 158 5.67 -1.55 20.51
CA ILE A 158 5.97 -2.99 20.54
C ILE A 158 6.49 -3.40 19.16
N SER A 159 7.56 -4.17 19.13
CA SER A 159 8.12 -4.78 17.93
C SER A 159 8.53 -6.22 18.18
N GLY A 160 8.64 -7.03 17.14
CA GLY A 160 8.97 -8.45 17.31
C GLY A 160 8.80 -9.27 16.05
N THR A 161 9.06 -10.57 16.18
CA THR A 161 8.86 -11.59 15.15
C THR A 161 8.20 -12.83 15.72
#